data_AF-A0A6G1SBZ2-F1
#
_entry.id   AF-A0A6G1SBZ2-F1
#
_cell.length_a   1.000
_cell.length_b   1.000
_cell.length_c   1.000
_cell.angle_alpha   90.00
_cell.angle_beta   90.00
_cell.angle_gamma   90.00
#
_symmetry.space_group_name_H-M   'P 1'
#
loop_
_entity.id
_entity.type
_entity.pdbx_description
1 polymer ?
#
loop_
_entity_poly.entity_id
_entity_poly.type
_entity_poly.pdbx_seq_one_letter_code
_entity_poly.pdbx_strand_id
1 'polypeptide(L)'
;GEGPEMCQKLSKSTCAHACGGRCFGATSSDCCHQFCAAGCTGPSQTDCLACKNFYDNGSCVQECTSLERYNPSKFEWEPNPDGKYTFGATCTKECPQNML
;
A
#
# COMPACT_ATOMS: atom_id res chain seq x y z
N GLY A 1 -5.31 -26.69 8.61
CA GLY A 1 -6.37 -27.30 9.45
C GLY A 1 -7.12 -28.33 8.62
N GLU A 2 -8.05 -29.06 9.21
CA GLU A 2 -8.72 -30.20 8.54
C GLU A 2 -9.88 -29.79 7.62
N GLY A 3 -10.39 -28.55 7.74
CA GLY A 3 -11.50 -28.06 6.92
C GLY A 3 -11.08 -27.48 5.56
N PRO A 4 -12.00 -27.43 4.56
CA PRO A 4 -11.70 -26.93 3.22
C PRO A 4 -11.27 -25.45 3.18
N GLU A 5 -11.75 -24.64 4.12
CA GLU A 5 -11.37 -23.22 4.28
C GLU A 5 -9.99 -23.02 4.94
N MET A 6 -9.39 -24.10 5.46
CA MET A 6 -8.12 -24.07 6.20
C MET A 6 -6.91 -24.34 5.30
N CYS A 7 -7.12 -24.39 3.98
CA CYS A 7 -6.07 -24.52 2.98
C CYS A 7 -5.21 -23.25 2.96
N GLN A 8 -3.89 -23.43 2.95
CA GLN A 8 -2.96 -22.31 2.83
C GLN A 8 -3.04 -21.72 1.42
N LYS A 9 -3.42 -20.45 1.33
CA LYS A 9 -3.39 -19.70 0.07
C LYS A 9 -1.97 -19.19 -0.19
N LEU A 10 -1.34 -19.67 -1.25
CA LEU A 10 0.00 -19.23 -1.66
C LEU A 10 -0.11 -18.00 -2.56
N SER A 11 0.63 -16.95 -2.21
CA SER A 11 0.60 -15.66 -2.93
C SER A 11 2.00 -15.18 -3.31
N LYS A 12 3.01 -16.06 -3.27
CA LYS A 12 4.42 -15.72 -3.55
C LYS A 12 5.12 -16.76 -4.42
N SER A 13 5.00 -18.03 -4.06
CA SER A 13 5.72 -19.13 -4.75
C SER A 13 5.05 -19.61 -6.03
N THR A 14 3.75 -19.38 -6.19
CA THR A 14 2.94 -19.82 -7.34
C THR A 14 2.79 -18.74 -8.41
N CYS A 15 3.41 -17.58 -8.22
CA CYS A 15 3.28 -16.43 -9.10
C CYS A 15 4.05 -16.64 -10.41
N ALA A 16 3.61 -15.97 -11.46
CA ALA A 16 4.39 -15.84 -12.68
C ALA A 16 5.76 -15.20 -12.38
N HIS A 17 6.81 -15.64 -13.09
CA HIS A 17 8.17 -15.13 -12.90
C HIS A 17 8.28 -13.60 -13.09
N ALA A 18 7.40 -13.02 -13.91
CA ALA A 18 7.34 -11.58 -14.15
C ALA A 18 6.78 -10.78 -12.95
N CYS A 19 6.11 -11.42 -11.98
CA CYS A 19 5.59 -10.70 -10.83
C CYS A 19 6.73 -10.30 -9.88
N GLY A 20 6.89 -9.00 -9.63
CA GLY A 20 7.88 -8.47 -8.68
C GLY A 20 7.53 -8.64 -7.19
N GLY A 21 6.48 -9.40 -6.86
CA GLY A 21 5.94 -9.42 -5.50
C GLY A 21 4.93 -10.54 -5.24
N ARG A 22 3.69 -10.13 -4.94
CA ARG A 22 2.58 -11.05 -4.64
C ARG A 22 1.72 -11.31 -5.87
N CYS A 23 0.90 -12.34 -5.82
CA CYS A 23 -0.09 -12.66 -6.84
C CYS A 23 -1.37 -13.23 -6.21
N PHE A 24 -2.44 -13.21 -6.99
CA PHE A 24 -3.72 -13.84 -6.67
C PHE A 24 -4.05 -15.01 -7.63
N GLY A 25 -3.12 -15.33 -8.53
CA GLY A 25 -3.17 -16.41 -9.51
C GLY A 25 -1.79 -16.70 -10.11
N ALA A 26 -1.70 -17.65 -11.02
CA ALA A 26 -0.42 -18.14 -11.57
C ALA A 26 0.03 -17.42 -12.84
N THR A 27 -0.85 -16.65 -13.48
CA THR A 27 -0.56 -15.99 -14.76
C THR A 27 0.05 -14.60 -14.53
N SER A 28 0.68 -14.06 -15.57
CA SER A 28 1.28 -12.71 -15.50
C SER A 28 0.23 -11.60 -15.30
N SER A 29 -1.05 -11.83 -15.60
CA SER A 29 -2.13 -10.88 -15.31
C SER A 29 -2.58 -10.90 -13.85
N ASP A 30 -2.19 -11.92 -13.10
CA ASP A 30 -2.62 -12.12 -11.71
C ASP A 30 -1.60 -11.57 -10.70
N CYS A 31 -0.69 -10.71 -11.14
CA CYS A 31 0.24 -10.04 -10.25
C CYS A 31 -0.51 -8.98 -9.42
N CYS A 32 -0.21 -8.93 -8.12
CA CYS A 32 -0.66 -7.84 -7.27
C CYS A 32 0.12 -6.55 -7.55
N HIS A 33 -0.43 -5.43 -7.10
CA HIS A 33 0.32 -4.19 -7.06
C HIS A 33 1.57 -4.33 -6.19
N GLN A 34 2.66 -3.64 -6.57
CA GLN A 34 3.94 -3.68 -5.86
C GLN A 34 3.88 -3.20 -4.39
N PHE A 35 2.86 -2.43 -4.04
CA PHE A 35 2.61 -1.94 -2.68
C PHE A 35 1.73 -2.88 -1.85
N CYS A 36 1.26 -4.00 -2.40
CA CYS A 36 0.52 -5.00 -1.64
C CYS A 36 1.45 -5.88 -0.80
N ALA A 37 1.04 -6.15 0.43
CA ALA A 37 1.54 -7.19 1.31
C ALA A 37 0.51 -8.32 1.44
N ALA A 38 0.98 -9.53 1.80
CA ALA A 38 0.20 -10.76 1.96
C ALA A 38 -0.52 -11.30 0.69
N GLY A 39 -1.10 -10.45 -0.16
CA GLY A 39 -1.84 -10.82 -1.36
C GLY A 39 -2.77 -9.66 -1.79
N CYS A 40 -3.64 -9.93 -2.75
CA CYS A 40 -4.61 -8.97 -3.26
C CYS A 40 -5.83 -9.71 -3.84
N THR A 41 -6.92 -8.98 -4.11
CA THR A 41 -8.08 -9.46 -4.87
C THR A 41 -8.08 -9.01 -6.33
N GLY A 42 -7.10 -8.19 -6.70
CA GLY A 42 -6.94 -7.61 -8.04
C GLY A 42 -5.59 -6.89 -8.17
N PRO A 43 -5.25 -6.39 -9.37
CA PRO A 43 -3.94 -5.81 -9.66
C PRO A 43 -3.75 -4.39 -9.11
N SER A 44 -4.82 -3.72 -8.66
CA SER A 44 -4.76 -2.34 -8.18
C SER A 44 -4.19 -2.24 -6.76
N GLN A 45 -3.61 -1.08 -6.42
CA GLN A 45 -3.16 -0.76 -5.06
C GLN A 45 -4.29 -0.64 -4.03
N THR A 46 -5.54 -0.56 -4.48
CA THR A 46 -6.76 -0.58 -3.66
C THR A 46 -7.23 -2.00 -3.33
N ASP A 47 -6.76 -2.99 -4.09
CA ASP A 47 -7.21 -4.38 -3.97
C ASP A 47 -6.31 -5.20 -3.04
N CYS A 48 -5.36 -4.55 -2.38
CA CYS A 48 -4.41 -5.20 -1.50
C CYS A 48 -5.11 -5.73 -0.23
N LEU A 49 -4.76 -6.94 0.19
CA LEU A 49 -5.22 -7.48 1.48
C LEU A 49 -4.55 -6.77 2.66
N ALA A 50 -3.34 -6.28 2.46
CA ALA A 50 -2.60 -5.44 3.40
C ALA A 50 -1.62 -4.55 2.63
N CYS A 51 -1.24 -3.40 3.20
CA CYS A 51 -0.24 -2.53 2.59
C CYS A 51 1.17 -2.91 3.02
N LYS A 52 2.12 -2.88 2.08
CA LYS A 52 3.54 -3.11 2.33
C LYS A 52 4.17 -1.97 3.14
N ASN A 53 3.77 -0.73 2.85
CA ASN A 53 4.32 0.47 3.50
C ASN A 53 3.20 1.21 4.27
N PHE A 54 2.40 2.03 3.59
CA PHE A 54 1.34 2.81 4.23
C PHE A 54 -0.01 2.60 3.56
N TYR A 55 -1.05 2.58 4.38
CA TYR A 55 -2.44 2.67 3.97
C TYR A 55 -2.89 4.13 4.00
N ASP A 56 -3.40 4.62 2.87
CA ASP A 56 -3.98 5.94 2.75
C ASP A 56 -5.38 5.87 2.13
N ASN A 57 -6.42 6.10 2.95
CA ASN A 57 -7.81 6.26 2.52
C ASN A 57 -8.30 5.21 1.49
N GLY A 58 -7.96 3.93 1.68
CA GLY A 58 -8.38 2.83 0.80
C GLY A 58 -7.33 2.38 -0.21
N SER A 59 -6.15 2.97 -0.19
CA SER A 59 -5.09 2.69 -1.15
C SER A 59 -3.76 2.45 -0.45
N CYS A 60 -2.99 1.47 -0.92
CA CYS A 60 -1.61 1.29 -0.47
C CYS A 60 -0.67 2.23 -1.23
N VAL A 61 0.13 3.00 -0.51
CA VAL A 61 1.08 3.97 -1.06
C VAL A 61 2.49 3.68 -0.55
N GLN A 62 3.51 4.15 -1.29
CA GLN A 62 4.89 4.03 -0.86
C GLN A 62 5.18 4.93 0.35
N GLU A 63 4.72 6.18 0.27
CA GLU A 63 4.93 7.24 1.25
C GLU A 63 3.63 8.03 1.39
N CYS A 64 3.39 8.59 2.58
CA CYS A 64 2.27 9.51 2.77
C CYS A 64 2.53 10.83 2.07
N THR A 65 1.47 11.55 1.72
CA THR A 65 1.56 12.87 1.09
C THR A 65 2.39 13.82 1.94
N SER A 66 3.47 14.36 1.39
CA SER A 66 4.35 15.30 2.08
C SER A 66 3.59 16.50 2.64
N LEU A 67 3.96 16.91 3.85
CA LEU A 67 3.40 18.09 4.53
C LEU A 67 3.73 19.40 3.83
N GLU A 68 4.76 19.40 2.98
CA GLU A 68 5.19 20.54 2.19
C GLU A 68 5.22 20.15 0.71
N ARG A 69 4.94 21.12 -0.15
CA ARG A 69 5.05 21.00 -1.60
C ARG A 69 5.90 22.13 -2.15
N TYR A 70 6.74 21.81 -3.12
CA TYR A 70 7.58 22.81 -3.75
C TYR A 70 6.74 23.68 -4.71
N ASN A 71 6.79 24.99 -4.53
CA ASN A 71 6.19 25.96 -5.45
C ASN A 71 7.25 26.45 -6.44
N PRO A 72 7.23 25.96 -7.71
CA PRO A 72 8.25 26.32 -8.69
C PRO A 72 8.17 27.78 -9.16
N SER A 73 7.04 28.47 -8.94
CA SER A 73 6.89 29.88 -9.32
C SER A 73 7.56 30.82 -8.33
N LYS A 74 7.61 30.46 -7.05
CA LYS A 74 8.27 31.24 -5.98
C LYS A 74 9.64 30.71 -5.59
N PHE A 75 9.99 29.49 -6.02
CA PHE A 75 11.19 28.76 -5.58
C PHE A 75 11.22 28.49 -4.07
N GLU A 76 10.05 28.26 -3.48
CA GLU A 76 9.87 28.06 -2.04
C GLU A 76 9.06 26.78 -1.74
N TRP A 77 9.25 26.23 -0.54
CA TRP A 77 8.39 25.17 -0.01
C TRP A 77 7.18 25.78 0.67
N GLU A 78 5.99 25.34 0.29
CA GLU A 78 4.73 25.81 0.86
C GLU A 78 4.00 24.64 1.56
N PRO A 79 3.26 24.90 2.66
CA PRO A 79 2.44 23.88 3.29
C PRO A 79 1.48 23.22 2.31
N ASN A 80 1.44 21.89 2.31
CA ASN A 80 0.57 21.10 1.48
C ASN A 80 -0.74 20.81 2.24
N PRO A 81 -1.90 21.30 1.77
CA PRO A 81 -3.19 21.06 2.43
C PRO A 81 -3.60 19.57 2.46
N ASP A 82 -3.01 18.75 1.57
CA ASP A 82 -3.22 17.31 1.52
C ASP A 82 -2.15 16.52 2.29
N GLY A 83 -1.23 17.22 2.96
CA GLY A 83 -0.18 16.64 3.77
C GLY A 83 -0.73 15.72 4.86
N LYS A 84 -0.06 14.58 5.05
CA LYS A 84 -0.43 13.57 6.06
C LYS A 84 0.80 13.08 6.81
N TYR A 85 0.63 12.86 8.10
CA TYR A 85 1.62 12.24 8.96
C TYR A 85 1.58 10.73 8.83
N THR A 86 2.72 10.08 9.02
CA THR A 86 2.82 8.64 9.16
C THR A 86 2.50 8.25 10.60
N PHE A 87 1.54 7.35 10.77
CA PHE A 87 1.22 6.75 12.07
C PHE A 87 1.22 5.22 11.90
N GLY A 88 2.30 4.57 12.33
CA GLY A 88 2.53 3.15 12.05
C GLY A 88 2.55 2.89 10.54
N ALA A 89 1.62 2.07 10.06
CA ALA A 89 1.46 1.75 8.64
C ALA A 89 0.27 2.50 7.99
N THR A 90 -0.12 3.68 8.49
CA THR A 90 -1.26 4.46 7.98
C THR A 90 -0.91 5.94 7.86
N CYS A 91 -1.52 6.61 6.88
CA CYS A 91 -1.43 8.06 6.71
C CYS A 91 -2.61 8.75 7.42
N THR A 92 -2.33 9.70 8.31
CA THR A 92 -3.34 10.45 9.06
C THR A 92 -3.18 11.96 8.88
N LYS A 93 -4.28 12.71 8.87
CA LYS A 93 -4.26 14.18 8.85
C LYS A 93 -3.90 14.78 10.21
N GLU A 94 -4.31 14.13 11.29
CA GLU A 94 -4.08 14.57 12.65
C GLU A 94 -3.35 13.46 13.42
N CYS A 95 -2.31 13.84 14.16
CA CYS A 95 -1.63 12.92 15.05
C CYS A 95 -2.57 12.52 16.20
N PRO A 96 -2.74 11.22 16.50
CA PRO A 96 -3.48 10.77 17.66
C PRO A 96 -2.94 11.38 18.96
N GLN A 97 -3.80 11.52 19.98
CA GLN A 97 -3.39 12.11 21.26
C GLN A 97 -2.16 11.39 21.85
N ASN A 98 -1.24 12.18 22.40
CA ASN A 98 0.02 11.75 23.02
C ASN A 98 1.11 11.26 22.05
N MET A 99 1.00 11.59 20.76
CA MET A 99 2.11 11.49 19.80
C MET A 99 2.79 12.85 19.60
N LEU A 100 4.12 12.83 19.51
CA LEU A 100 4.99 13.98 19.23
C LEU A 100 5.14 14.21 17.73
#